data_AF-A0A3Q1I1C3-F1
#
_entry.id   AF-A0A3Q1I1C3-F1
#
_cell.length_a   1.000
_cell.length_b   1.000
_cell.length_c   1.000
_cell.angle_alpha   90.00
_cell.angle_beta   90.00
_cell.angle_gamma   90.00
#
_symmetry.space_group_name_H-M   'P 1'
#
loop_
_entity.id
_entity.type
_entity.pdbx_description
1 polymer ?
#
loop_
_entity_poly.entity_id
_entity_poly.type
_entity_poly.pdbx_seq_one_letter_code
_entity_poly.pdbx_strand_id
1 'polypeptide(L)'
;MRSFRSFANDDRHVMAKHASIYPAPEELEAVQTLVSTVEGALKKVSDWMDGLNKYSGKISTGNEAADNTVVEDAAETTRDGTSVLCGVTRVGLVAKGLLIKGDMDLELVLMCREKPTKLLLYTISANLPLQIQTMTEDKYEVRSCAPEAAIRVCSTKDPQLILKITLSSLAMREDENTSMDKDEEDVLDRQKCQAALASLRHAKWFQARVTDLKSCVIVLRILRDMCNRLPVWQPLKGWSLELICEKAIATCNRPLGPGEALRRVMECIASGILLPGGPGVHDPCEREPTDVLSDLSAQQADAITHSAQHALRLLAFGQLYKVLNMDPLPASKPSPRLLEGVSSVKRLRDDVGPDDRDFIKRMKVLDWRMTDPNHPMNALMRLNQIHPGLQYRLLSQSGPVHAPVFTMSVEIQGTTYQATGNSKRSAKLQVALKALQALGYVLSVDGDVDSLSADEKSDGEGKNDRMSTSSSSTSITSSTDAQESRAPGPILTAGGKNPVMELNEKRRGLKYELISESGSSYDKRFIIEVEVDKQVFRGTGPNKKVAKASAALAALNSLFSGSKSTTNKKKRPNPPVSKDPG
;
A
#
# COMPACT_ATOMS: atom_id res chain seq x y z
N MET A 1 -7.07 -23.33 24.27
CA MET A 1 -6.90 -22.09 23.47
C MET A 1 -6.37 -21.00 24.37
N ARG A 2 -5.11 -20.58 24.19
CA ARG A 2 -4.54 -19.45 24.96
C ARG A 2 -5.25 -18.16 24.54
N SER A 3 -5.67 -17.38 25.53
CA SER A 3 -6.28 -16.06 25.35
C SER A 3 -5.42 -15.21 24.40
N PHE A 4 -6.05 -14.55 23.43
CA PHE A 4 -5.40 -13.55 22.58
C PHE A 4 -4.75 -12.51 23.50
N ARG A 5 -3.43 -12.59 23.69
CA ARG A 5 -2.69 -11.52 24.34
C ARG A 5 -2.78 -10.31 23.42
N SER A 6 -3.26 -9.20 23.96
CA SER A 6 -3.17 -7.92 23.26
C SER A 6 -1.69 -7.56 23.11
N PHE A 7 -1.21 -7.53 21.86
CA PHE A 7 0.14 -7.04 21.53
C PHE A 7 0.23 -5.52 21.59
N ALA A 8 -0.84 -4.81 21.99
CA ALA A 8 -0.84 -3.35 22.08
C ALA A 8 0.28 -2.79 22.97
N ASN A 9 0.68 -3.52 24.02
CA ASN A 9 1.82 -3.10 24.83
C ASN A 9 3.16 -3.29 24.11
N ASP A 10 3.32 -4.39 23.36
CA ASP A 10 4.53 -4.66 22.56
C ASP A 10 4.64 -3.61 21.45
N ASP A 11 3.55 -3.30 20.76
CA ASP A 11 3.48 -2.27 19.71
C ASP A 11 3.92 -0.90 20.23
N ARG A 12 3.46 -0.49 21.42
CA ARG A 12 3.87 0.78 22.05
C ARG A 12 5.38 0.84 22.29
N HIS A 13 5.99 -0.24 22.79
CA HIS A 13 7.42 -0.27 23.04
C HIS A 13 8.22 -0.25 21.73
N VAL A 14 7.80 -1.01 20.72
CA VAL A 14 8.45 -0.98 19.41
C VAL A 14 8.38 0.41 18.78
N MET A 15 7.22 1.06 18.81
CA MET A 15 7.05 2.41 18.25
C MET A 15 7.84 3.47 19.03
N ALA A 16 7.87 3.39 20.36
CA ALA A 16 8.68 4.30 21.18
C ALA A 16 10.19 4.12 20.91
N LYS A 17 10.67 2.87 20.83
CA LYS A 17 12.05 2.60 20.46
C LYS A 17 12.35 3.09 19.04
N HIS A 18 11.45 2.85 18.09
CA HIS A 18 11.59 3.29 16.69
C HIS A 18 11.72 4.81 16.62
N ALA A 19 10.84 5.56 17.31
CA ALA A 19 10.93 7.02 17.38
C ALA A 19 12.26 7.50 18.00
N SER A 20 12.78 6.80 19.02
CA SER A 20 14.05 7.17 19.65
C SER A 20 15.30 6.97 18.78
N ILE A 21 15.23 6.06 17.81
CA ILE A 21 16.35 5.74 16.89
C ILE A 21 16.15 6.34 15.49
N TYR A 22 14.99 6.93 15.21
CA TYR A 22 14.73 7.54 13.92
C TYR A 22 15.56 8.82 13.80
N PRO A 23 16.20 9.09 12.64
CA PRO A 23 16.98 10.31 12.46
C PRO A 23 16.11 11.55 12.66
N ALA A 24 16.72 12.62 13.18
CA ALA A 24 16.04 13.90 13.35
C ALA A 24 15.67 14.52 11.98
N PRO A 25 14.63 15.36 11.90
CA PRO A 25 14.25 16.02 10.65
C PRO A 25 15.41 16.75 9.97
N GLU A 26 16.28 17.40 10.76
CA GLU A 26 17.45 18.13 10.29
C GLU A 26 18.51 17.19 9.68
N GLU A 27 18.72 16.01 10.27
CA GLU A 27 19.61 14.98 9.73
C GLU A 27 19.09 14.45 8.39
N LEU A 28 17.77 14.22 8.27
CA LEU A 28 17.15 13.76 7.03
C LEU A 28 17.21 14.81 5.93
N GLU A 29 17.02 16.09 6.27
CA GLU A 29 17.16 17.20 5.34
C GLU A 29 18.61 17.35 4.86
N ALA A 30 19.60 17.20 5.75
CA ALA A 30 21.01 17.18 5.38
C ALA A 30 21.35 16.03 4.43
N VAL A 31 20.84 14.81 4.70
CA VAL A 31 21.00 13.65 3.81
C VAL A 31 20.39 13.91 2.44
N GLN A 32 19.15 14.39 2.39
CA GLN A 32 18.46 14.67 1.13
C GLN A 32 19.18 15.78 0.34
N THR A 33 19.67 16.82 1.01
CA THR A 33 20.40 17.92 0.39
C THR A 33 21.69 17.42 -0.23
N LEU A 34 22.54 16.72 0.53
CA LEU A 34 23.79 16.14 0.03
C LEU A 34 23.56 15.21 -1.16
N VAL A 35 22.60 14.28 -1.06
CA VAL A 35 22.29 13.33 -2.12
C VAL A 35 21.80 14.05 -3.38
N SER A 36 20.84 14.96 -3.27
CA SER A 36 20.30 15.71 -4.42
C SER A 36 21.35 16.61 -5.07
N THR A 37 22.20 17.29 -4.29
CA THR A 37 23.29 18.11 -4.82
C THR A 37 24.28 17.26 -5.61
N VAL A 38 24.68 16.10 -5.07
CA VAL A 38 25.65 15.22 -5.75
C VAL A 38 25.04 14.55 -6.97
N GLU A 39 23.77 14.12 -6.93
CA GLU A 39 23.05 13.60 -8.10
C GLU A 39 23.00 14.63 -9.23
N GLY A 40 22.64 15.87 -8.91
CA GLY A 40 22.62 16.97 -9.88
C GLY A 40 24.01 17.33 -10.41
N ALA A 41 25.03 17.32 -9.56
CA ALA A 41 26.41 17.56 -9.97
C ALA A 41 26.93 16.44 -10.89
N LEU A 42 26.65 15.17 -10.59
CA LEU A 42 26.98 14.03 -11.45
C LEU A 42 26.26 14.11 -12.80
N LYS A 43 25.01 14.61 -12.83
CA LYS A 43 24.30 14.87 -14.09
C LYS A 43 25.03 15.93 -14.93
N LYS A 44 25.51 17.02 -14.32
CA LYS A 44 26.33 18.03 -15.01
C LYS A 44 27.67 17.47 -15.49
N VAL A 45 28.32 16.60 -14.70
CA VAL A 45 29.54 15.90 -15.14
C VAL A 45 29.24 15.05 -16.39
N SER A 46 28.13 14.31 -16.39
CA SER A 46 27.70 13.54 -17.57
C SER A 46 27.52 14.43 -18.79
N ASP A 47 26.82 15.55 -18.65
CA ASP A 47 26.56 16.47 -19.77
C ASP A 47 27.85 17.10 -20.32
N TRP A 48 28.82 17.41 -19.44
CA TRP A 48 30.14 17.90 -19.82
C TRP A 48 30.94 16.85 -20.61
N MET A 49 30.94 15.59 -20.15
CA MET A 49 31.60 14.49 -20.84
C MET A 49 30.97 14.23 -22.21
N ASP A 50 29.65 14.24 -22.30
CA ASP A 50 28.92 14.07 -23.56
C ASP A 50 29.20 15.24 -24.52
N GLY A 51 29.40 16.45 -24.00
CA GLY A 51 29.86 17.61 -24.75
C GLY A 51 31.22 17.37 -25.41
N LEU A 52 32.22 16.88 -24.66
CA LEU A 52 33.57 16.60 -25.18
C LEU A 52 33.56 15.59 -26.34
N ASN A 53 32.75 14.53 -26.23
CA ASN A 53 32.65 13.51 -27.29
C ASN A 53 32.03 14.06 -28.59
N LYS A 54 31.09 15.00 -28.49
CA LYS A 54 30.51 15.67 -29.67
C LYS A 54 31.52 16.55 -30.40
N TYR A 55 32.45 17.19 -29.69
CA TYR A 55 33.52 17.98 -30.30
C TYR A 55 34.62 17.09 -30.93
N SER A 56 34.93 15.94 -30.31
CA SER A 56 35.89 14.97 -30.84
C SER A 56 35.40 14.28 -32.13
N GLY A 57 34.11 13.94 -32.21
CA GLY A 57 33.51 13.32 -33.41
C GLY A 57 33.48 14.24 -34.64
N LYS A 58 33.53 15.56 -34.47
CA LYS A 58 33.54 16.54 -35.57
C LYS A 58 34.90 16.74 -36.24
N ILE A 59 35.99 16.26 -35.65
CA ILE A 59 37.36 16.40 -36.19
C ILE A 59 37.71 15.23 -37.13
N SER A 60 36.91 14.16 -37.16
CA SER A 60 37.24 12.91 -37.89
C SER A 60 36.52 12.73 -39.24
N THR A 61 35.78 13.72 -39.74
CA THR A 61 35.13 13.67 -41.07
C THR A 61 35.36 14.96 -41.85
N GLY A 62 36.62 15.22 -42.17
CA GLY A 62 36.99 16.18 -43.20
C GLY A 62 37.61 15.47 -44.40
N ASN A 63 36.78 14.99 -45.33
CA ASN A 63 37.05 15.11 -46.77
C ASN A 63 35.85 14.67 -47.63
N GLU A 64 35.45 15.61 -48.51
CA GLU A 64 34.64 15.52 -49.74
C GLU A 64 33.16 15.13 -49.62
N ALA A 65 32.22 15.61 -50.44
CA ALA A 65 31.96 16.82 -51.19
C ALA A 65 30.50 16.69 -51.65
N ALA A 66 29.72 17.77 -51.49
CA ALA A 66 28.46 18.14 -52.14
C ALA A 66 27.54 17.05 -52.76
N ASP A 67 26.29 16.95 -52.27
CA ASP A 67 25.12 17.32 -53.09
C ASP A 67 23.87 17.60 -52.23
N ASN A 68 23.06 18.55 -52.68
CA ASN A 68 21.86 19.06 -52.03
C ASN A 68 20.65 18.14 -52.26
N THR A 69 19.80 17.96 -51.24
CA THR A 69 18.34 18.09 -51.40
C THR A 69 17.64 18.22 -50.06
N VAL A 70 16.74 19.18 -50.01
CA VAL A 70 15.93 19.57 -48.84
C VAL A 70 14.70 18.69 -48.80
N VAL A 71 14.40 18.07 -47.66
CA VAL A 71 13.01 17.81 -47.23
C VAL A 71 12.95 17.99 -45.72
N GLU A 72 12.17 18.98 -45.29
CA GLU A 72 11.71 19.11 -43.91
C GLU A 72 10.74 17.96 -43.62
N ASP A 73 10.99 17.18 -42.56
CA ASP A 73 9.91 16.63 -41.78
C ASP A 73 10.32 16.55 -40.30
N ALA A 74 9.49 17.15 -39.46
CA ALA A 74 9.75 17.41 -38.06
C ALA A 74 9.03 16.37 -37.21
N ALA A 75 9.70 15.27 -36.89
CA ALA A 75 9.42 14.44 -35.72
C ALA A 75 10.59 13.49 -35.46
N GLU A 76 10.92 13.32 -34.18
CA GLU A 76 11.92 12.35 -33.67
C GLU A 76 13.40 12.68 -33.90
N THR A 77 13.90 13.68 -33.16
CA THR A 77 15.33 13.74 -32.83
C THR A 77 15.66 12.59 -31.86
N THR A 78 15.96 11.43 -32.41
CA THR A 78 16.68 10.34 -31.72
C THR A 78 17.99 10.91 -31.17
N ARG A 79 18.08 11.02 -29.83
CA ARG A 79 19.31 11.38 -29.13
C ARG A 79 20.25 10.19 -29.13
N ASP A 80 20.86 9.88 -30.26
CA ASP A 80 21.94 8.88 -30.34
C ASP A 80 23.31 9.55 -30.13
N GLY A 81 23.45 10.18 -28.96
CA GLY A 81 24.76 10.48 -28.38
C GLY A 81 25.02 9.40 -27.35
N THR A 82 25.99 8.53 -27.60
CA THR A 82 26.33 7.41 -26.72
C THR A 82 26.93 7.93 -25.41
N SER A 83 26.08 8.27 -24.43
CA SER A 83 26.55 8.82 -23.16
C SER A 83 27.44 7.83 -22.41
N VAL A 84 28.56 8.31 -21.90
CA VAL A 84 29.53 7.47 -21.16
C VAL A 84 28.95 7.04 -19.81
N LEU A 85 28.24 7.97 -19.16
CA LEU A 85 27.50 7.74 -17.93
C LEU A 85 26.03 7.50 -18.27
N CYS A 86 25.47 6.41 -17.74
CA CYS A 86 24.08 6.01 -18.00
C CYS A 86 23.11 6.53 -16.94
N GLY A 87 23.58 6.79 -15.72
CA GLY A 87 22.75 7.34 -14.65
C GLY A 87 23.28 7.04 -13.25
N VAL A 88 22.68 7.70 -12.27
CA VAL A 88 22.98 7.53 -10.84
C VAL A 88 21.78 6.87 -10.17
N THR A 89 22.02 5.97 -9.24
CA THR A 89 20.96 5.30 -8.48
C THR A 89 21.31 5.26 -7.00
N ARG A 90 20.36 5.65 -6.16
CA ARG A 90 20.45 5.50 -4.70
C ARG A 90 20.45 4.01 -4.35
N VAL A 91 21.35 3.58 -3.47
CA VAL A 91 21.37 2.20 -2.94
C VAL A 91 21.52 2.22 -1.42
N GLY A 92 21.72 1.04 -0.82
CA GLY A 92 21.97 0.93 0.61
C GLY A 92 20.82 1.47 1.47
N LEU A 93 21.17 2.15 2.56
CA LEU A 93 20.21 2.61 3.56
C LEU A 93 19.29 3.73 3.07
N VAL A 94 19.81 4.60 2.19
CA VAL A 94 19.07 5.74 1.63
C VAL A 94 17.92 5.23 0.76
N ALA A 95 18.20 4.34 -0.19
CA ALA A 95 17.19 3.81 -1.09
C ALA A 95 16.13 2.96 -0.38
N LYS A 96 16.53 2.25 0.68
CA LYS A 96 15.67 1.36 1.45
C LYS A 96 14.90 2.09 2.57
N GLY A 97 15.16 3.38 2.77
CA GLY A 97 14.60 4.14 3.90
C GLY A 97 14.94 3.53 5.25
N LEU A 98 16.14 2.97 5.41
CA LEU A 98 16.53 2.24 6.62
C LEU A 98 17.39 3.06 7.59
N LEU A 99 17.70 4.31 7.28
CA LEU A 99 18.52 5.18 8.13
C LEU A 99 18.03 5.22 9.58
N ILE A 100 18.98 5.13 10.51
CA ILE A 100 18.79 5.34 11.95
C ILE A 100 19.80 6.40 12.42
N LYS A 101 19.52 7.00 13.59
CA LYS A 101 20.34 8.05 14.18
C LYS A 101 21.81 7.65 14.23
N GLY A 102 22.69 8.53 13.76
CA GLY A 102 24.13 8.32 13.70
C GLY A 102 24.64 7.57 12.46
N ASP A 103 23.76 7.15 11.53
CA ASP A 103 24.21 6.68 10.21
C ASP A 103 24.79 7.86 9.42
N MET A 104 26.12 7.88 9.26
CA MET A 104 26.83 8.93 8.50
C MET A 104 27.16 8.51 7.07
N ASP A 105 27.17 7.20 6.80
CA ASP A 105 27.56 6.62 5.53
C ASP A 105 26.35 6.44 4.60
N LEU A 106 26.43 7.06 3.42
CA LEU A 106 25.42 7.06 2.38
C LEU A 106 26.02 6.46 1.11
N GLU A 107 25.19 5.83 0.26
CA GLU A 107 25.66 5.09 -0.90
C GLU A 107 24.88 5.41 -2.18
N LEU A 108 25.62 5.66 -3.26
CA LEU A 108 25.14 5.76 -4.63
C LEU A 108 25.90 4.79 -5.53
N VAL A 109 25.24 4.34 -6.60
CA VAL A 109 25.88 3.63 -7.71
C VAL A 109 25.81 4.50 -8.96
N LEU A 110 26.96 4.77 -9.56
CA LEU A 110 27.08 5.46 -10.85
C LEU A 110 27.25 4.41 -11.95
N MET A 111 26.25 4.31 -12.82
CA MET A 111 26.24 3.37 -13.93
C MET A 111 27.00 3.95 -15.12
N CYS A 112 28.00 3.21 -15.58
CA CYS A 112 28.80 3.49 -16.77
C CYS A 112 28.38 2.56 -17.91
N ARG A 113 28.50 3.03 -19.15
CA ARG A 113 28.22 2.21 -20.33
C ARG A 113 29.24 1.09 -20.47
N GLU A 114 30.51 1.44 -20.46
CA GLU A 114 31.64 0.51 -20.54
C GLU A 114 32.19 0.17 -19.14
N LYS A 115 33.10 -0.80 -19.06
CA LYS A 115 33.77 -1.16 -17.80
C LYS A 115 34.50 0.08 -17.25
N PRO A 116 34.18 0.53 -16.04
CA PRO A 116 34.76 1.76 -15.52
C PRO A 116 36.27 1.60 -15.29
N THR A 117 37.04 2.61 -15.68
CA THR A 117 38.50 2.64 -15.54
C THR A 117 38.98 3.61 -14.45
N LYS A 118 40.24 3.51 -14.04
CA LYS A 118 40.85 4.46 -13.10
C LYS A 118 40.86 5.86 -13.68
N LEU A 119 41.16 6.00 -14.98
CA LEU A 119 41.10 7.30 -15.67
C LEU A 119 39.71 7.93 -15.59
N LEU A 120 38.66 7.15 -15.83
CA LEU A 120 37.27 7.61 -15.70
C LEU A 120 36.98 8.09 -14.27
N LEU A 121 37.36 7.30 -13.28
CA LEU A 121 37.19 7.61 -11.86
C LEU A 121 37.90 8.91 -11.46
N TYR A 122 39.15 9.11 -11.89
CA TYR A 122 39.89 10.34 -11.62
C TYR A 122 39.29 11.55 -12.36
N THR A 123 38.85 11.37 -13.60
CA THR A 123 38.20 12.42 -14.40
C THR A 123 36.93 12.92 -13.72
N ILE A 124 36.07 12.00 -13.29
CA ILE A 124 34.84 12.35 -12.57
C ILE A 124 35.17 13.00 -11.22
N SER A 125 36.15 12.45 -10.48
CA SER A 125 36.56 12.98 -9.18
C SER A 125 37.14 14.40 -9.26
N ALA A 126 37.80 14.76 -10.36
CA ALA A 126 38.35 16.10 -10.56
C ALA A 126 37.28 17.11 -10.99
N ASN A 127 36.29 16.68 -11.77
CA ASN A 127 35.23 17.55 -12.28
C ASN A 127 34.09 17.74 -11.27
N LEU A 128 33.78 16.72 -10.46
CA LEU A 128 32.67 16.73 -9.52
C LEU A 128 32.67 17.94 -8.54
N PRO A 129 33.80 18.32 -7.90
CA PRO A 129 33.85 19.53 -7.06
C PRO A 129 33.47 20.80 -7.80
N LEU A 130 33.91 20.94 -9.06
CA LEU A 130 33.62 22.11 -9.88
C LEU A 130 32.12 22.21 -10.14
N GLN A 131 31.46 21.09 -10.45
CA GLN A 131 30.01 21.08 -10.67
C GLN A 131 29.23 21.34 -9.38
N ILE A 132 29.68 20.81 -8.23
CA ILE A 132 29.05 21.08 -6.94
C ILE A 132 29.07 22.58 -6.61
N GLN A 133 30.21 23.25 -6.82
CA GLN A 133 30.35 24.70 -6.58
C GLN A 133 29.42 25.55 -7.45
N THR A 134 28.98 25.06 -8.62
CA THR A 134 27.97 25.77 -9.43
C THR A 134 26.54 25.63 -8.91
N MET A 135 26.30 24.75 -7.93
CA MET A 135 24.97 24.41 -7.43
C MET A 135 24.74 24.86 -5.99
N THR A 136 25.81 24.96 -5.20
CA THR A 136 25.74 25.35 -3.80
C THR A 136 27.04 26.00 -3.35
N GLU A 137 26.92 26.91 -2.38
CA GLU A 137 28.05 27.54 -1.68
C GLU A 137 28.69 26.60 -0.65
N ASP A 138 28.05 25.46 -0.37
CA ASP A 138 28.50 24.50 0.61
C ASP A 138 29.80 23.81 0.20
N LYS A 139 30.72 23.68 1.14
CA LYS A 139 32.02 23.05 0.91
C LYS A 139 31.93 21.54 1.11
N TYR A 140 32.29 20.80 0.07
CA TYR A 140 32.41 19.35 0.09
C TYR A 140 33.82 18.91 -0.25
N GLU A 141 34.35 17.94 0.48
CA GLU A 141 35.61 17.29 0.15
C GLU A 141 35.34 16.08 -0.74
N VAL A 142 35.93 16.04 -1.93
CA VAL A 142 35.80 14.92 -2.86
C VAL A 142 37.13 14.18 -2.94
N ARG A 143 37.11 12.87 -2.72
CA ARG A 143 38.29 12.00 -2.78
C ARG A 143 37.99 10.75 -3.61
N SER A 144 38.85 10.43 -4.56
CA SER A 144 38.79 9.18 -5.31
C SER A 144 39.50 8.05 -4.56
N CYS A 145 38.96 6.84 -4.66
CA CYS A 145 39.52 5.62 -4.09
C CYS A 145 39.43 4.48 -5.12
N ALA A 146 40.48 4.34 -5.93
CA ALA A 146 40.56 3.31 -6.97
C ALA A 146 40.40 1.86 -6.43
N PRO A 147 41.00 1.47 -5.28
CA PRO A 147 40.80 0.13 -4.71
C PRO A 147 39.37 -0.19 -4.28
N GLU A 148 38.54 0.84 -4.02
CA GLU A 148 37.13 0.67 -3.71
C GLU A 148 36.20 0.88 -4.91
N ALA A 149 36.77 1.12 -6.11
CA ALA A 149 36.03 1.54 -7.30
C ALA A 149 35.08 2.73 -7.03
N ALA A 150 35.45 3.64 -6.13
CA ALA A 150 34.53 4.61 -5.57
C ALA A 150 35.09 6.03 -5.42
N ILE A 151 34.18 7.01 -5.41
CA ILE A 151 34.43 8.40 -5.07
C ILE A 151 33.69 8.70 -3.76
N ARG A 152 34.38 9.31 -2.80
CA ARG A 152 33.80 9.73 -1.52
C ARG A 152 33.60 11.24 -1.53
N VAL A 153 32.40 11.67 -1.19
CA VAL A 153 32.04 13.08 -1.00
C VAL A 153 31.70 13.28 0.47
N CYS A 154 32.51 14.06 1.17
CA CYS A 154 32.33 14.34 2.59
C CYS A 154 31.78 15.76 2.78
N SER A 155 30.69 15.88 3.55
CA SER A 155 30.21 17.17 4.04
C SER A 155 31.15 17.74 5.09
N THR A 156 31.43 19.04 5.00
CA THR A 156 32.20 19.77 6.03
C THR A 156 31.31 20.34 7.13
N LYS A 157 29.99 20.36 6.93
CA LYS A 157 28.99 20.75 7.93
C LYS A 157 28.69 19.60 8.87
N ASP A 158 28.21 19.92 10.08
CA ASP A 158 27.68 18.95 11.02
C ASP A 158 26.21 18.63 10.68
N PRO A 159 25.78 17.36 10.51
CA PRO A 159 26.58 16.13 10.59
C PRO A 159 27.53 15.93 9.40
N GLN A 160 28.74 15.41 9.68
CA GLN A 160 29.76 15.06 8.68
C GLN A 160 29.38 13.80 7.90
N LEU A 161 28.39 13.95 7.01
CA LEU A 161 27.91 12.88 6.15
C LEU A 161 28.96 12.50 5.11
N ILE A 162 29.09 11.20 4.84
CA ILE A 162 30.00 10.61 3.87
C ILE A 162 29.15 9.91 2.80
N LEU A 163 29.19 10.42 1.58
CA LEU A 163 28.51 9.81 0.44
C LEU A 163 29.52 9.07 -0.43
N LYS A 164 29.40 7.74 -0.48
CA LYS A 164 30.20 6.86 -1.32
C LYS A 164 29.48 6.59 -2.65
N ILE A 165 30.10 7.00 -3.74
CA ILE A 165 29.64 6.76 -5.11
C ILE A 165 30.49 5.63 -5.70
N THR A 166 29.92 4.44 -5.88
CA THR A 166 30.64 3.31 -6.48
C THR A 166 30.33 3.23 -7.98
N LEU A 167 31.37 3.15 -8.80
CA LEU A 167 31.23 3.06 -10.25
C LEU A 167 31.03 1.61 -10.66
N SER A 168 30.11 1.35 -11.57
CA SER A 168 29.91 0.00 -12.12
C SER A 168 29.31 0.04 -13.53
N SER A 169 29.34 -1.09 -14.24
CA SER A 169 28.75 -1.26 -15.56
C SER A 169 28.11 -2.64 -15.68
N LEU A 170 27.07 -2.75 -16.50
CA LEU A 170 26.45 -4.05 -16.80
C LEU A 170 27.43 -5.01 -17.52
N ALA A 171 28.41 -4.46 -18.25
CA ALA A 171 29.48 -5.24 -18.90
C ALA A 171 30.40 -5.97 -17.91
N MET A 172 30.35 -5.63 -16.62
CA MET A 172 31.09 -6.34 -15.56
C MET A 172 30.45 -7.68 -15.15
N ARG A 173 29.28 -8.02 -15.72
CA ARG A 173 28.60 -9.31 -15.51
C ARG A 173 28.94 -10.36 -16.56
N GLU A 174 29.47 -9.95 -17.70
CA GLU A 174 29.75 -10.85 -18.83
C GLU A 174 31.14 -11.51 -18.64
N ASP A 175 31.11 -12.84 -18.62
CA ASP A 175 32.07 -13.91 -18.32
C ASP A 175 33.60 -13.69 -18.20
N GLU A 176 34.19 -14.56 -17.35
CA GLU A 176 35.61 -14.81 -17.08
C GLU A 176 36.42 -15.43 -18.25
N ASN A 177 35.89 -15.43 -19.48
CA ASN A 177 36.41 -16.27 -20.56
C ASN A 177 36.90 -15.55 -21.83
N THR A 178 37.13 -14.24 -21.79
CA THR A 178 37.70 -13.53 -22.95
C THR A 178 38.91 -12.70 -22.58
N SER A 179 40.03 -13.20 -23.09
CA SER A 179 41.31 -12.55 -23.42
C SER A 179 42.06 -11.81 -22.31
N MET A 180 43.29 -12.30 -22.07
CA MET A 180 44.38 -11.53 -21.49
C MET A 180 44.70 -10.33 -22.38
N ASP A 181 43.90 -9.27 -22.30
CA ASP A 181 44.16 -8.02 -22.97
C ASP A 181 44.78 -7.02 -21.99
N LYS A 182 45.69 -6.20 -22.50
CA LYS A 182 46.41 -5.14 -21.77
C LYS A 182 45.49 -4.10 -21.11
N ASP A 183 44.18 -4.15 -21.39
CA ASP A 183 43.14 -3.29 -20.84
C ASP A 183 42.72 -3.67 -19.41
N GLU A 184 43.11 -4.84 -18.87
CA GLU A 184 42.77 -5.24 -17.50
C GLU A 184 43.44 -4.37 -16.40
N GLU A 185 44.61 -3.77 -16.67
CA GLU A 185 45.32 -2.99 -15.63
C GLU A 185 44.63 -1.66 -15.28
N ASP A 186 43.87 -1.05 -16.21
CA ASP A 186 43.21 0.23 -15.97
C ASP A 186 41.75 0.08 -15.51
N VAL A 187 41.16 -1.11 -15.65
CA VAL A 187 39.78 -1.39 -15.19
C VAL A 187 39.73 -1.39 -13.65
N LEU A 188 38.64 -0.84 -13.10
CA LEU A 188 38.41 -0.83 -11.65
C LEU A 188 38.18 -2.25 -11.10
N ASP A 189 38.37 -2.41 -9.80
CA ASP A 189 38.24 -3.69 -9.12
C ASP A 189 36.89 -4.37 -9.43
N ARG A 190 36.98 -5.55 -10.06
CA ARG A 190 35.82 -6.31 -10.52
C ARG A 190 34.88 -6.69 -9.38
N GLN A 191 35.42 -7.10 -8.24
CA GLN A 191 34.60 -7.51 -7.09
C GLN A 191 33.81 -6.34 -6.52
N LYS A 192 34.42 -5.15 -6.42
CA LYS A 192 33.74 -3.93 -5.96
C LYS A 192 32.64 -3.48 -6.93
N CYS A 193 32.91 -3.52 -8.24
CA CYS A 193 31.90 -3.19 -9.24
C CYS A 193 30.74 -4.20 -9.22
N GLN A 194 31.00 -5.49 -9.05
CA GLN A 194 29.96 -6.51 -8.93
C GLN A 194 29.13 -6.35 -7.65
N ALA A 195 29.79 -6.04 -6.52
CA ALA A 195 29.10 -5.73 -5.26
C ALA A 195 28.16 -4.53 -5.41
N ALA A 196 28.55 -3.48 -6.16
CA ALA A 196 27.67 -2.36 -6.48
C ALA A 196 26.43 -2.78 -7.29
N LEU A 197 26.59 -3.69 -8.27
CA LEU A 197 25.45 -4.25 -9.02
C LEU A 197 24.55 -5.12 -8.16
N ALA A 198 25.11 -5.85 -7.18
CA ALA A 198 24.34 -6.59 -6.18
C ALA A 198 23.53 -5.62 -5.32
N SER A 199 24.14 -4.56 -4.78
CA SER A 199 23.44 -3.51 -4.02
C SER A 199 22.31 -2.84 -4.81
N LEU A 200 22.48 -2.63 -6.12
CA LEU A 200 21.42 -2.11 -6.99
C LEU A 200 20.24 -3.10 -7.13
N ARG A 201 20.52 -4.40 -7.26
CA ARG A 201 19.48 -5.45 -7.24
C ARG A 201 18.78 -5.50 -5.89
N HIS A 202 19.53 -5.45 -4.79
CA HIS A 202 18.99 -5.47 -3.43
C HIS A 202 18.05 -4.27 -3.21
N ALA A 203 18.43 -3.07 -3.65
CA ALA A 203 17.57 -1.89 -3.55
C ALA A 203 16.26 -2.05 -4.33
N LYS A 204 16.32 -2.55 -5.57
CA LYS A 204 15.12 -2.83 -6.39
C LYS A 204 14.23 -3.89 -5.77
N TRP A 205 14.82 -4.99 -5.29
CA TRP A 205 14.08 -6.05 -4.61
C TRP A 205 13.43 -5.52 -3.33
N PHE A 206 14.16 -4.73 -2.54
CA PHE A 206 13.64 -4.15 -1.30
C PHE A 206 12.43 -3.26 -1.57
N GLN A 207 12.52 -2.40 -2.59
CA GLN A 207 11.41 -1.53 -2.98
C GLN A 207 10.18 -2.34 -3.41
N ALA A 208 10.37 -3.46 -4.11
CA ALA A 208 9.28 -4.29 -4.61
C ALA A 208 8.68 -5.23 -3.54
N ARG A 209 9.42 -5.59 -2.49
CA ARG A 209 9.05 -6.67 -1.56
C ARG A 209 8.87 -6.22 -0.12
N VAL A 210 9.60 -5.20 0.31
CA VAL A 210 9.67 -4.78 1.72
C VAL A 210 8.93 -3.48 1.98
N THR A 211 8.99 -2.51 1.06
CA THR A 211 8.45 -1.16 1.28
C THR A 211 6.96 -1.18 1.65
N ASP A 212 6.15 -1.99 0.96
CA ASP A 212 4.70 -2.10 1.21
C ASP A 212 4.35 -3.17 2.26
N LEU A 213 5.34 -3.89 2.79
CA LEU A 213 5.11 -4.93 3.80
C LEU A 213 4.92 -4.29 5.18
N LYS A 214 3.68 -4.29 5.66
CA LYS A 214 3.29 -3.65 6.93
C LYS A 214 4.25 -4.02 8.08
N SER A 215 4.73 -2.99 8.77
CA SER A 215 5.65 -3.08 9.92
C SER A 215 7.08 -3.55 9.60
N CYS A 216 7.38 -4.03 8.39
CA CYS A 216 8.69 -4.61 8.08
C CYS A 216 9.83 -3.58 8.19
N VAL A 217 9.67 -2.40 7.58
CA VAL A 217 10.68 -1.31 7.64
C VAL A 217 10.92 -0.86 9.09
N ILE A 218 9.86 -0.77 9.90
CA ILE A 218 9.96 -0.41 11.33
C ILE A 218 10.78 -1.46 12.08
N VAL A 219 10.45 -2.74 11.90
CA VAL A 219 11.15 -3.86 12.53
C VAL A 219 12.61 -3.93 12.08
N LEU A 220 12.89 -3.67 10.80
CA LEU A 220 14.26 -3.63 10.28
C LEU A 220 15.10 -2.55 10.94
N ARG A 221 14.57 -1.34 11.13
CA ARG A 221 15.31 -0.28 11.86
C ARG A 221 15.60 -0.68 13.30
N ILE A 222 14.64 -1.31 13.98
CA ILE A 222 14.81 -1.83 15.36
C ILE A 222 15.89 -2.92 15.41
N LEU A 223 15.87 -3.87 14.46
CA LEU A 223 16.85 -4.94 14.40
C LEU A 223 18.23 -4.42 13.99
N ARG A 224 18.32 -3.39 13.14
CA ARG A 224 19.59 -2.69 12.85
C ARG A 224 20.16 -2.03 14.10
N ASP A 225 19.35 -1.30 14.87
CA ASP A 225 19.78 -0.76 16.18
C ASP A 225 20.26 -1.88 17.11
N MET A 226 19.56 -3.02 17.13
CA MET A 226 19.98 -4.18 17.91
C MET A 226 21.31 -4.76 17.45
N CYS A 227 21.57 -4.85 16.14
CA CYS A 227 22.86 -5.26 15.58
C CYS A 227 23.98 -4.27 15.94
N ASN A 228 23.68 -2.97 16.01
CA ASN A 228 24.66 -1.96 16.41
C ASN A 228 25.01 -2.06 17.90
N ARG A 229 24.04 -2.38 18.76
CA ARG A 229 24.24 -2.47 20.22
C ARG A 229 24.79 -3.81 20.70
N LEU A 230 24.43 -4.90 20.05
CA LEU A 230 24.77 -6.26 20.46
C LEU A 230 25.77 -6.87 19.48
N PRO A 231 27.05 -7.05 19.87
CA PRO A 231 28.07 -7.65 19.00
C PRO A 231 27.68 -9.01 18.44
N VAL A 232 26.92 -9.81 19.22
CA VAL A 232 26.41 -11.12 18.81
C VAL A 232 25.57 -11.03 17.52
N TRP A 233 24.85 -9.94 17.30
CA TRP A 233 23.95 -9.75 16.16
C TRP A 233 24.61 -9.07 14.96
N GLN A 234 25.82 -8.53 15.10
CA GLN A 234 26.52 -7.84 14.00
C GLN A 234 26.67 -8.67 12.72
N PRO A 235 26.94 -10.00 12.76
CA PRO A 235 27.07 -10.79 11.54
C PRO A 235 25.83 -10.81 10.64
N LEU A 236 24.63 -10.53 11.17
CA LEU A 236 23.42 -10.45 10.35
C LEU A 236 23.21 -9.07 9.72
N LYS A 237 23.94 -8.04 10.16
CA LYS A 237 23.70 -6.65 9.76
C LYS A 237 23.81 -6.50 8.23
N GLY A 238 22.74 -6.00 7.62
CA GLY A 238 22.66 -5.77 6.17
C GLY A 238 21.73 -6.77 5.50
N TRP A 239 22.18 -7.34 4.38
CA TRP A 239 21.32 -8.09 3.46
C TRP A 239 20.68 -9.34 4.08
N SER A 240 21.43 -10.11 4.87
CA SER A 240 20.91 -11.33 5.52
C SER A 240 19.76 -11.01 6.48
N LEU A 241 19.87 -9.93 7.27
CA LEU A 241 18.79 -9.45 8.14
C LEU A 241 17.57 -8.97 7.34
N GLU A 242 17.77 -8.26 6.23
CA GLU A 242 16.69 -7.79 5.36
C GLU A 242 15.85 -8.96 4.82
N LEU A 243 16.51 -9.99 4.29
CA LEU A 243 15.85 -11.19 3.77
C LEU A 243 15.12 -11.99 4.86
N ILE A 244 15.76 -12.20 6.01
CA ILE A 244 15.13 -12.94 7.12
C ILE A 244 13.89 -12.20 7.61
N CYS A 245 13.96 -10.88 7.75
CA CYS A 245 12.84 -10.08 8.21
C CYS A 245 11.67 -10.09 7.22
N GLU A 246 11.93 -9.92 5.92
CA GLU A 246 10.90 -10.02 4.88
C GLU A 246 10.26 -11.40 4.89
N LYS A 247 11.05 -12.48 4.81
CA LYS A 247 10.53 -13.86 4.75
C LYS A 247 9.73 -14.21 6.01
N ALA A 248 10.22 -13.80 7.18
CA ALA A 248 9.52 -14.02 8.43
C ALA A 248 8.15 -13.33 8.42
N ILE A 249 8.07 -12.06 8.02
CA ILE A 249 6.80 -11.30 8.07
C ILE A 249 5.87 -11.68 6.90
N ALA A 250 6.38 -11.79 5.68
CA ALA A 250 5.63 -12.04 4.45
C ALA A 250 4.95 -13.43 4.41
N THR A 251 5.50 -14.41 5.13
CA THR A 251 4.87 -15.73 5.26
C THR A 251 3.65 -15.74 6.19
N CYS A 252 3.29 -14.61 6.81
CA CYS A 252 2.07 -14.50 7.60
C CYS A 252 0.84 -14.30 6.70
N ASN A 253 -0.26 -14.96 7.01
CA ASN A 253 -1.52 -14.86 6.27
C ASN A 253 -2.35 -13.60 6.60
N ARG A 254 -1.80 -12.68 7.42
CA ARG A 254 -2.44 -11.42 7.79
C ARG A 254 -1.40 -10.33 8.07
N PRO A 255 -1.78 -9.05 7.93
CA PRO A 255 -0.91 -7.95 8.33
C PRO A 255 -0.63 -7.98 9.84
N LEU A 256 0.63 -7.73 10.21
CA LEU A 256 1.10 -7.75 11.59
C LEU A 256 1.32 -6.33 12.12
N GLY A 257 0.99 -6.11 13.40
CA GLY A 257 1.45 -4.94 14.14
C GLY A 257 2.97 -5.00 14.40
N PRO A 258 3.64 -3.89 14.74
CA PRO A 258 5.09 -3.84 14.88
C PRO A 258 5.65 -4.75 15.98
N GLY A 259 4.97 -4.89 17.11
CA GLY A 259 5.34 -5.81 18.19
C GLY A 259 5.18 -7.28 17.79
N GLU A 260 4.09 -7.61 17.10
CA GLU A 260 3.87 -8.95 16.58
C GLU A 260 4.83 -9.32 15.44
N ALA A 261 5.12 -8.38 14.54
CA ALA A 261 6.09 -8.54 13.47
C ALA A 261 7.50 -8.81 14.03
N LEU A 262 7.96 -8.00 14.99
CA LEU A 262 9.23 -8.21 15.68
C LEU A 262 9.29 -9.60 16.35
N ARG A 263 8.22 -10.00 17.04
CA ARG A 263 8.10 -11.32 17.64
C ARG A 263 8.26 -12.44 16.60
N ARG A 264 7.60 -12.31 15.45
CA ARG A 264 7.66 -13.31 14.37
C ARG A 264 9.07 -13.44 13.79
N VAL A 265 9.81 -12.34 13.65
CA VAL A 265 11.23 -12.40 13.24
C VAL A 265 12.07 -13.11 14.31
N MET A 266 11.85 -12.82 15.59
CA MET A 266 12.52 -13.52 16.69
C MET A 266 12.20 -15.02 16.70
N GLU A 267 10.96 -15.42 16.44
CA GLU A 267 10.54 -16.81 16.31
C GLU A 267 11.24 -17.52 15.15
N CYS A 268 11.35 -16.84 13.99
CA CYS A 268 12.06 -17.35 12.81
C CYS A 268 13.55 -17.62 13.10
N ILE A 269 14.23 -16.70 13.79
CA ILE A 269 15.65 -16.88 14.15
C ILE A 269 15.80 -17.93 15.26
N ALA A 270 14.93 -17.91 16.26
CA ALA A 270 14.96 -18.82 17.39
C ALA A 270 14.66 -20.28 17.03
N SER A 271 13.93 -20.52 15.93
CA SER A 271 13.66 -21.87 15.42
C SER A 271 14.89 -22.55 14.81
N GLY A 272 16.00 -21.82 14.64
CA GLY A 272 17.26 -22.36 14.15
C GLY A 272 17.48 -22.21 12.66
N ILE A 273 16.83 -21.25 11.98
CA ILE A 273 17.05 -20.99 10.54
C ILE A 273 18.52 -20.71 10.18
N LEU A 274 19.31 -20.21 11.14
CA LEU A 274 20.74 -19.90 10.96
C LEU A 274 21.67 -21.10 11.20
N LEU A 275 21.17 -22.16 11.84
CA LEU A 275 22.03 -23.27 12.28
C LEU A 275 22.50 -24.12 11.10
N PRO A 276 23.70 -24.74 11.20
CA PRO A 276 24.16 -25.70 10.20
C PRO A 276 23.14 -26.83 9.98
N GLY A 277 22.87 -27.18 8.72
CA GLY A 277 21.86 -28.16 8.34
C GLY A 277 20.42 -27.62 8.31
N GLY A 278 20.23 -26.32 8.59
CA GLY A 278 18.98 -25.61 8.35
C GLY A 278 18.68 -25.39 6.85
N PRO A 279 17.50 -24.83 6.52
CA PRO A 279 17.11 -24.60 5.13
C PRO A 279 17.89 -23.48 4.42
N GLY A 280 18.71 -22.70 5.15
CA GLY A 280 19.43 -21.54 4.63
C GLY A 280 18.52 -20.36 4.27
N VAL A 281 19.11 -19.28 3.77
CA VAL A 281 18.38 -18.12 3.25
C VAL A 281 18.86 -17.83 1.84
N HIS A 282 18.08 -18.30 0.87
CA HIS A 282 18.38 -18.09 -0.54
C HIS A 282 18.28 -16.61 -0.94
N ASP A 283 19.30 -16.12 -1.65
CA ASP A 283 19.36 -14.79 -2.23
C ASP A 283 18.48 -14.68 -3.49
N PRO A 284 17.36 -13.93 -3.46
CA PRO A 284 16.49 -13.76 -4.64
C PRO A 284 17.11 -12.87 -5.73
N CYS A 285 18.22 -12.19 -5.45
CA CYS A 285 18.88 -11.28 -6.37
C CYS A 285 19.99 -11.95 -7.17
N GLU A 286 20.45 -13.15 -6.80
CA GLU A 286 21.43 -13.92 -7.56
C GLU A 286 20.78 -14.96 -8.48
N ARG A 287 21.44 -15.23 -9.62
CA ARG A 287 20.99 -16.25 -10.58
C ARG A 287 21.29 -17.65 -10.07
N GLU A 288 22.51 -17.84 -9.59
CA GLU A 288 22.93 -19.09 -8.98
C GLU A 288 22.33 -19.22 -7.57
N PRO A 289 22.01 -20.44 -7.11
CA PRO A 289 21.48 -20.66 -5.77
C PRO A 289 22.51 -20.29 -4.69
N THR A 290 22.47 -19.04 -4.25
CA THR A 290 23.38 -18.48 -3.24
C THR A 290 22.70 -18.38 -1.89
N ASP A 291 23.31 -18.96 -0.85
CA ASP A 291 22.89 -18.77 0.53
C ASP A 291 23.61 -17.56 1.15
N VAL A 292 22.83 -16.56 1.59
CA VAL A 292 23.39 -15.34 2.23
C VAL A 292 23.93 -15.57 3.63
N LEU A 293 23.78 -16.79 4.16
CA LEU A 293 24.32 -17.20 5.46
C LEU A 293 25.65 -17.95 5.34
N SER A 294 26.19 -18.10 4.13
CA SER A 294 27.45 -18.83 3.89
C SER A 294 28.65 -18.28 4.66
N ASP A 295 28.71 -16.95 4.86
CA ASP A 295 29.77 -16.28 5.64
C ASP A 295 29.59 -16.42 7.16
N LEU A 296 28.45 -16.94 7.62
CA LEU A 296 28.14 -17.06 9.04
C LEU A 296 28.73 -18.35 9.62
N SER A 297 29.66 -18.23 10.57
CA SER A 297 30.21 -19.41 11.24
C SER A 297 29.16 -20.10 12.12
N ALA A 298 29.32 -21.42 12.32
CA ALA A 298 28.43 -22.21 13.18
C ALA A 298 28.33 -21.65 14.62
N GLN A 299 29.44 -21.12 15.15
CA GLN A 299 29.46 -20.50 16.48
C GLN A 299 28.69 -19.18 16.52
N GLN A 300 28.81 -18.34 15.49
CA GLN A 300 28.03 -17.10 15.39
C GLN A 300 26.53 -17.43 15.24
N ALA A 301 26.20 -18.39 14.38
CA ALA A 301 24.83 -18.85 14.19
C ALA A 301 24.19 -19.33 15.51
N ASP A 302 24.88 -20.19 16.26
CA ASP A 302 24.42 -20.68 17.56
C ASP A 302 24.21 -19.54 18.57
N ALA A 303 25.18 -18.62 18.66
CA ALA A 303 25.09 -17.47 19.57
C ALA A 303 23.89 -16.56 19.24
N ILE A 304 23.64 -16.29 17.95
CA ILE A 304 22.50 -15.48 17.50
C ILE A 304 21.18 -16.21 17.79
N THR A 305 21.10 -17.50 17.46
CA THR A 305 19.90 -18.33 17.72
C THR A 305 19.59 -18.39 19.21
N HIS A 306 20.59 -18.62 20.08
CA HIS A 306 20.42 -18.58 21.52
C HIS A 306 19.96 -17.19 22.02
N SER A 307 20.55 -16.12 21.49
CA SER A 307 20.13 -14.75 21.82
C SER A 307 18.68 -14.48 21.41
N ALA A 308 18.24 -14.95 20.24
CA ALA A 308 16.86 -14.82 19.77
C ALA A 308 15.88 -15.63 20.63
N GLN A 309 16.25 -16.86 21.03
CA GLN A 309 15.47 -17.68 21.95
C GLN A 309 15.30 -17.02 23.33
N HIS A 310 16.33 -16.36 23.83
CA HIS A 310 16.24 -15.58 25.06
C HIS A 310 15.32 -14.36 24.89
N ALA A 311 15.50 -13.58 23.82
CA ALA A 311 14.64 -12.45 23.51
C ALA A 311 13.17 -12.86 23.39
N LEU A 312 12.87 -13.95 22.68
CA LEU A 312 11.51 -14.46 22.51
C LEU A 312 10.84 -14.81 23.85
N ARG A 313 11.58 -15.39 24.80
CA ARG A 313 11.08 -15.65 26.16
C ARG A 313 10.78 -14.33 26.89
N LEU A 314 11.66 -13.33 26.82
CA LEU A 314 11.41 -12.01 27.40
C LEU A 314 10.15 -11.36 26.81
N LEU A 315 9.98 -11.41 25.48
CA LEU A 315 8.77 -10.98 24.80
C LEU A 315 7.54 -11.75 25.31
N ALA A 316 7.65 -13.07 25.52
CA ALA A 316 6.56 -13.89 26.06
C ALA A 316 6.24 -13.60 27.54
N PHE A 317 7.12 -12.92 28.29
CA PHE A 317 6.84 -12.49 29.67
C PHE A 317 6.61 -10.98 29.79
N GLY A 318 6.33 -10.28 28.67
CA GLY A 318 6.02 -8.85 28.67
C GLY A 318 7.23 -7.96 28.99
N GLN A 319 8.45 -8.48 28.80
CA GLN A 319 9.71 -7.81 29.09
C GLN A 319 10.42 -7.34 27.81
N LEU A 320 9.66 -6.99 26.77
CA LEU A 320 10.22 -6.52 25.49
C LEU A 320 11.12 -5.29 25.65
N TYR A 321 10.82 -4.40 26.60
CA TYR A 321 11.65 -3.22 26.89
C TYR A 321 13.12 -3.57 27.19
N LYS A 322 13.39 -4.74 27.79
CA LYS A 322 14.76 -5.22 28.03
C LYS A 322 15.48 -5.57 26.72
N VAL A 323 14.78 -6.18 25.77
CA VAL A 323 15.33 -6.51 24.44
C VAL A 323 15.61 -5.25 23.64
N LEU A 324 14.73 -4.26 23.73
CA LEU A 324 14.87 -2.96 23.07
C LEU A 324 15.87 -2.02 23.78
N ASN A 325 16.40 -2.42 24.94
CA ASN A 325 17.26 -1.62 25.80
C ASN A 325 16.66 -0.24 26.09
N MET A 326 15.45 -0.24 26.63
CA MET A 326 14.71 0.95 27.04
C MET A 326 13.99 0.69 28.36
N ASP A 327 13.57 1.77 29.04
CA ASP A 327 12.74 1.67 30.22
C ASP A 327 11.32 1.17 29.88
N PRO A 328 10.67 0.44 30.81
CA PRO A 328 9.29 0.05 30.62
C PRO A 328 8.40 1.29 30.51
N LEU A 329 7.59 1.34 29.46
CA LEU A 329 6.65 2.43 29.28
C LEU A 329 5.57 2.39 30.37
N PRO A 330 5.03 3.54 30.79
CA PRO A 330 3.95 3.60 31.76
C PRO A 330 2.78 2.73 31.27
N ALA A 331 2.32 1.85 32.17
CA ALA A 331 1.17 1.01 31.92
C ALA A 331 0.03 1.90 31.44
N SER A 332 -0.54 1.58 30.29
CA SER A 332 -1.79 2.22 29.88
C SER A 332 -2.79 1.88 30.96
N LYS A 333 -3.21 2.88 31.76
CA LYS A 333 -4.24 2.67 32.77
C LYS A 333 -5.41 2.00 32.05
N PRO A 334 -5.96 0.89 32.55
CA PRO A 334 -7.28 0.49 32.09
C PRO A 334 -8.19 1.69 32.36
N SER A 335 -8.95 2.10 31.34
CA SER A 335 -10.01 3.10 31.53
C SER A 335 -10.84 2.71 32.75
N PRO A 336 -11.11 3.62 33.71
CA PRO A 336 -11.93 3.31 34.87
C PRO A 336 -13.39 3.23 34.42
N ARG A 337 -13.78 2.07 33.88
CA ARG A 337 -15.17 1.64 33.87
C ARG A 337 -15.21 0.19 34.35
N LEU A 338 -15.90 0.01 35.48
CA LEU A 338 -16.08 -1.21 36.28
C LEU A 338 -14.94 -1.58 37.24
N LEU A 339 -14.82 -0.79 38.30
CA LEU A 339 -14.49 -1.32 39.63
C LEU A 339 -15.60 -0.88 40.60
N GLU A 340 -16.67 -1.64 40.62
CA GLU A 340 -17.62 -1.67 41.74
C GLU A 340 -18.06 -3.13 41.92
N GLY A 341 -17.58 -3.77 42.99
CA GLY A 341 -17.83 -5.16 43.37
C GLY A 341 -17.21 -6.18 42.40
N VAL A 342 -16.36 -7.12 42.78
CA VAL A 342 -16.64 -8.17 43.77
C VAL A 342 -15.29 -8.70 44.27
N SER A 343 -15.16 -8.68 45.59
CA SER A 343 -14.15 -9.37 46.38
C SER A 343 -14.09 -10.87 46.08
N SER A 344 -12.85 -11.36 45.96
CA SER A 344 -12.38 -12.75 46.10
C SER A 344 -13.39 -13.78 46.63
N VAL A 345 -14.01 -14.59 45.76
CA VAL A 345 -14.63 -15.87 46.15
C VAL A 345 -14.34 -16.95 45.11
N LYS A 346 -13.97 -18.12 45.64
CA LYS A 346 -13.63 -19.38 44.97
C LYS A 346 -14.72 -19.80 43.97
N ARG A 347 -14.30 -20.39 42.84
CA ARG A 347 -15.17 -21.00 41.81
C ARG A 347 -16.06 -22.07 42.42
N LEU A 348 -17.37 -21.83 42.43
CA LEU A 348 -18.41 -22.86 42.39
C LEU A 348 -19.07 -22.78 41.00
N ARG A 349 -19.26 -23.94 40.38
CA ARG A 349 -19.73 -24.13 39.02
C ARG A 349 -21.25 -24.18 39.06
N ASP A 350 -21.93 -23.29 38.33
CA ASP A 350 -23.34 -23.48 37.99
C ASP A 350 -23.57 -23.37 36.48
N ASP A 351 -24.42 -24.28 36.03
CA ASP A 351 -24.80 -24.58 34.66
C ASP A 351 -25.93 -23.62 34.23
N VAL A 352 -25.77 -22.93 33.10
CA VAL A 352 -26.83 -22.09 32.51
C VAL A 352 -26.97 -22.41 31.03
N GLY A 353 -28.21 -22.72 30.65
CA GLY A 353 -28.64 -23.33 29.40
C GLY A 353 -28.49 -22.50 28.11
N PRO A 354 -28.87 -23.08 26.95
CA PRO A 354 -28.30 -22.72 25.66
C PRO A 354 -28.88 -21.47 24.97
N ASP A 355 -30.01 -20.93 25.43
CA ASP A 355 -30.82 -20.00 24.63
C ASP A 355 -30.50 -18.50 24.82
N ASP A 356 -29.64 -18.14 25.78
CA ASP A 356 -29.32 -16.71 26.04
C ASP A 356 -28.02 -16.23 25.38
N ARG A 357 -27.32 -17.13 24.65
CA ARG A 357 -26.04 -16.79 23.99
C ARG A 357 -26.18 -15.95 22.71
N ASP A 358 -27.35 -15.96 22.08
CA ASP A 358 -27.54 -15.31 20.78
C ASP A 358 -28.04 -13.86 20.89
N PHE A 359 -28.72 -13.51 21.99
CA PHE A 359 -29.11 -12.12 22.28
C PHE A 359 -27.90 -11.27 22.70
N ILE A 360 -27.02 -11.82 23.55
CA ILE A 360 -25.80 -11.15 24.03
C ILE A 360 -24.73 -11.00 22.91
N LYS A 361 -24.66 -11.93 21.95
CA LYS A 361 -23.77 -11.81 20.78
C LYS A 361 -24.19 -10.71 19.80
N ARG A 362 -25.48 -10.45 19.64
CA ARG A 362 -25.96 -9.38 18.73
C ARG A 362 -25.77 -7.98 19.32
N MET A 363 -25.92 -7.83 20.64
CA MET A 363 -25.69 -6.55 21.31
C MET A 363 -24.20 -6.19 21.44
N LYS A 364 -23.30 -7.18 21.61
CA LYS A 364 -21.84 -6.93 21.71
C LYS A 364 -21.13 -6.69 20.38
N VAL A 365 -21.67 -7.15 19.25
CA VAL A 365 -21.00 -7.02 17.92
C VAL A 365 -21.16 -5.64 17.31
N LEU A 366 -22.19 -4.87 17.71
CA LEU A 366 -22.41 -3.51 17.20
C LEU A 366 -21.64 -2.44 18.00
N ASP A 367 -21.38 -2.66 19.29
CA ASP A 367 -20.86 -1.63 20.20
C ASP A 367 -19.31 -1.51 20.20
N TRP A 368 -18.58 -2.61 19.95
CA TRP A 368 -17.10 -2.58 19.95
C TRP A 368 -16.48 -1.88 18.73
N ARG A 369 -17.22 -1.76 17.62
CA ARG A 369 -16.77 -0.99 16.44
C ARG A 369 -16.94 0.52 16.60
N MET A 370 -17.56 0.97 17.70
CA MET A 370 -17.95 2.37 17.91
C MET A 370 -17.10 3.08 18.96
N THR A 371 -16.09 2.44 19.53
CA THR A 371 -15.27 2.98 20.65
C THR A 371 -13.76 2.91 20.43
N ASP A 372 -13.30 2.81 19.18
CA ASP A 372 -11.87 2.84 18.85
C ASP A 372 -11.40 4.28 18.54
N PRO A 373 -10.54 4.92 19.37
CA PRO A 373 -10.09 6.29 19.16
C PRO A 373 -9.23 6.48 17.90
N ASN A 374 -8.68 5.39 17.33
CA ASN A 374 -7.71 5.41 16.25
C ASN A 374 -8.22 4.88 14.90
N HIS A 375 -9.53 4.79 14.68
CA HIS A 375 -10.06 4.49 13.35
C HIS A 375 -10.09 5.76 12.48
N PRO A 376 -9.44 5.78 11.28
CA PRO A 376 -9.47 6.94 10.38
C PRO A 376 -10.85 7.03 9.73
N MET A 377 -11.81 7.57 10.47
CA MET A 377 -13.15 7.82 9.96
C MET A 377 -13.21 9.21 9.35
N ASN A 378 -13.73 9.27 8.13
CA ASN A 378 -14.03 10.52 7.44
C ASN A 378 -14.87 11.45 8.34
N ALA A 379 -14.53 12.74 8.39
CA ALA A 379 -15.18 13.73 9.26
C ALA A 379 -16.70 13.81 9.07
N LEU A 380 -17.20 13.63 7.84
CA LEU A 380 -18.63 13.54 7.57
C LEU A 380 -19.31 12.38 8.31
N MET A 381 -18.61 11.24 8.38
CA MET A 381 -19.11 10.03 9.01
C MET A 381 -19.11 10.18 10.54
N ARG A 382 -18.05 10.76 11.12
CA ARG A 382 -17.99 11.09 12.56
C ARG A 382 -19.08 12.08 12.95
N LEU A 383 -19.31 13.12 12.15
CA LEU A 383 -20.32 14.13 12.46
C LEU A 383 -21.74 13.58 12.38
N ASN A 384 -22.05 12.73 11.38
CA ASN A 384 -23.35 12.07 11.26
C ASN A 384 -23.58 11.03 12.37
N GLN A 385 -22.53 10.42 12.91
CA GLN A 385 -22.65 9.54 14.09
C GLN A 385 -23.02 10.31 15.37
N ILE A 386 -22.44 11.50 15.56
CA ILE A 386 -22.72 12.34 16.74
C ILE A 386 -24.08 13.02 16.60
N HIS A 387 -24.42 13.46 15.40
CA HIS A 387 -25.67 14.12 15.07
C HIS A 387 -26.33 13.46 13.85
N PRO A 388 -27.11 12.39 14.05
CA PRO A 388 -27.83 11.74 12.96
C PRO A 388 -28.92 12.66 12.40
N GLY A 389 -29.05 12.69 11.07
CA GLY A 389 -30.11 13.48 10.40
C GLY A 389 -29.76 14.93 10.06
N LEU A 390 -28.48 15.32 10.17
CA LEU A 390 -28.02 16.66 9.78
C LEU A 390 -28.26 16.99 8.29
N GLN A 391 -28.80 18.18 8.03
CA GLN A 391 -29.02 18.68 6.67
C GLN A 391 -27.93 19.67 6.26
N TYR A 392 -27.20 19.32 5.20
CA TYR A 392 -26.24 20.22 4.58
C TYR A 392 -26.92 21.05 3.50
N ARG A 393 -26.78 22.37 3.56
CA ARG A 393 -27.35 23.31 2.58
C ARG A 393 -26.25 23.92 1.73
N LEU A 394 -26.47 24.00 0.41
CA LEU A 394 -25.59 24.74 -0.50
C LEU A 394 -25.99 26.21 -0.46
N LEU A 395 -25.07 27.08 -0.08
CA LEU A 395 -25.31 28.53 0.03
C LEU A 395 -24.91 29.27 -1.24
N SER A 396 -23.79 28.90 -1.85
CA SER A 396 -23.35 29.53 -3.11
C SER A 396 -22.52 28.58 -3.96
N GLN A 397 -22.57 28.81 -5.27
CA GLN A 397 -21.68 28.23 -6.27
C GLN A 397 -21.15 29.40 -7.11
N SER A 398 -19.84 29.64 -7.05
CA SER A 398 -19.15 30.73 -7.76
C SER A 398 -17.90 30.21 -8.46
N GLY A 399 -17.19 31.07 -9.19
CA GLY A 399 -15.96 30.71 -9.92
C GLY A 399 -16.20 30.24 -11.35
N PRO A 400 -15.13 30.17 -12.17
CA PRO A 400 -15.22 29.74 -13.56
C PRO A 400 -15.52 28.24 -13.65
N VAL A 401 -16.04 27.78 -14.80
CA VAL A 401 -16.44 26.36 -15.00
C VAL A 401 -15.29 25.38 -14.74
N HIS A 402 -14.05 25.77 -15.03
CA HIS A 402 -12.85 24.97 -14.79
C HIS A 402 -12.30 25.05 -13.34
N ALA A 403 -12.84 25.93 -12.50
CA ALA A 403 -12.46 26.05 -11.09
C ALA A 403 -13.65 26.53 -10.22
N PRO A 404 -14.71 25.70 -10.07
CA PRO A 404 -15.89 26.08 -9.31
C PRO A 404 -15.61 26.04 -7.80
N VAL A 405 -16.14 27.02 -7.08
CA VAL A 405 -16.11 27.12 -5.62
C VAL A 405 -17.52 26.92 -5.08
N PHE A 406 -17.70 25.92 -4.24
CA PHE A 406 -18.97 25.60 -3.58
C PHE A 406 -18.89 25.95 -2.11
N THR A 407 -19.89 26.67 -1.62
CA THR A 407 -20.01 27.02 -0.20
C THR A 407 -21.15 26.25 0.43
N MET A 408 -20.83 25.40 1.39
CA MET A 408 -21.80 24.57 2.11
C MET A 408 -22.00 25.10 3.52
N SER A 409 -23.18 24.87 4.11
CA SER A 409 -23.43 25.07 5.52
C SER A 409 -24.17 23.92 6.18
N VAL A 410 -24.00 23.78 7.49
CA VAL A 410 -24.74 22.85 8.34
C VAL A 410 -25.08 23.55 9.66
N GLU A 411 -26.28 23.31 10.18
CA GLU A 411 -26.73 23.86 11.45
C GLU A 411 -26.70 22.77 12.52
N ILE A 412 -25.99 23.00 13.62
CA ILE A 412 -25.86 22.06 14.74
C ILE A 412 -26.08 22.82 16.04
N GLN A 413 -27.06 22.40 16.83
CA GLN A 413 -27.38 22.99 18.14
C GLN A 413 -27.55 24.54 18.08
N GLY A 414 -28.21 25.05 17.02
CA GLY A 414 -28.45 26.49 16.83
C GLY A 414 -27.24 27.29 16.32
N THR A 415 -26.12 26.65 16.02
CA THR A 415 -24.93 27.28 15.42
C THR A 415 -24.80 26.84 13.96
N THR A 416 -24.69 27.81 13.05
CA THR A 416 -24.46 27.52 11.62
C THR A 416 -22.97 27.52 11.30
N TYR A 417 -22.48 26.41 10.79
CA TYR A 417 -21.11 26.25 10.33
C TYR A 417 -21.06 26.31 8.80
N GLN A 418 -20.10 27.07 8.25
CA GLN A 418 -19.94 27.29 6.81
C GLN A 418 -18.48 27.10 6.38
N ALA A 419 -18.28 26.44 5.25
CA ALA A 419 -16.97 26.26 4.61
C ALA A 419 -17.11 26.11 3.09
N THR A 420 -16.01 26.38 2.39
CA THR A 420 -15.89 26.32 0.93
C THR A 420 -15.09 25.10 0.47
N GLY A 421 -15.29 24.69 -0.77
CA GLY A 421 -14.51 23.64 -1.41
C GLY A 421 -14.62 23.68 -2.93
N ASN A 422 -13.63 23.12 -3.61
CA ASN A 422 -13.56 22.95 -5.06
C ASN A 422 -14.61 21.95 -5.64
N SER A 423 -15.33 21.23 -4.77
CA SER A 423 -16.47 20.39 -5.14
C SER A 423 -17.51 20.41 -4.02
N LYS A 424 -18.77 20.05 -4.35
CA LYS A 424 -19.82 19.88 -3.32
C LYS A 424 -19.43 18.86 -2.24
N ARG A 425 -18.62 17.85 -2.60
CA ARG A 425 -18.14 16.82 -1.68
C ARG A 425 -17.05 17.36 -0.75
N SER A 426 -16.05 18.08 -1.28
CA SER A 426 -15.00 18.69 -0.46
C SER A 426 -15.55 19.79 0.44
N ALA A 427 -16.47 20.63 -0.05
CA ALA A 427 -17.15 21.64 0.75
C ALA A 427 -17.94 21.04 1.93
N LYS A 428 -18.69 19.94 1.70
CA LYS A 428 -19.37 19.19 2.78
C LYS A 428 -18.39 18.64 3.82
N LEU A 429 -17.26 18.10 3.36
CA LEU A 429 -16.20 17.58 4.23
C LEU A 429 -15.59 18.68 5.12
N GLN A 430 -15.27 19.83 4.53
CA GLN A 430 -14.69 20.97 5.24
C GLN A 430 -15.67 21.58 6.27
N VAL A 431 -16.97 21.65 5.93
CA VAL A 431 -18.01 22.04 6.90
C VAL A 431 -18.06 21.06 8.07
N ALA A 432 -17.97 19.76 7.80
CA ALA A 432 -18.00 18.75 8.84
C ALA A 432 -16.78 18.81 9.77
N LEU A 433 -15.58 19.07 9.21
CA LEU A 433 -14.36 19.29 9.98
C LEU A 433 -14.48 20.51 10.90
N LYS A 434 -14.94 21.64 10.37
CA LYS A 434 -15.12 22.89 11.12
C LYS A 434 -16.15 22.73 12.26
N ALA A 435 -17.23 22.00 12.01
CA ALA A 435 -18.23 21.69 13.01
C ALA A 435 -17.70 20.76 14.12
N LEU A 436 -16.94 19.71 13.77
CA LEU A 436 -16.33 18.81 14.76
C LEU A 436 -15.30 19.52 15.65
N GLN A 437 -14.49 20.40 15.05
CA GLN A 437 -13.51 21.20 15.78
C GLN A 437 -14.17 22.14 16.80
N ALA A 438 -15.27 22.81 16.40
CA ALA A 438 -16.03 23.69 17.29
C ALA A 438 -16.74 22.93 18.42
N LEU A 439 -17.08 21.65 18.20
CA LEU A 439 -17.67 20.77 19.21
C LEU A 439 -16.63 20.13 20.17
N GLY A 440 -15.34 20.53 20.07
CA GLY A 440 -14.29 20.10 20.99
C GLY A 440 -13.67 18.73 20.69
N TYR A 441 -13.92 18.17 19.51
CA TYR A 441 -13.27 16.93 19.07
C TYR A 441 -11.91 17.24 18.44
N VAL A 442 -10.82 16.85 19.12
CA VAL A 442 -9.45 16.99 18.60
C VAL A 442 -9.24 15.98 17.47
N LEU A 443 -9.14 16.50 16.25
CA LEU A 443 -8.65 15.75 15.10
C LEU A 443 -7.18 16.10 14.95
N SER A 444 -6.29 15.10 14.98
CA SER A 444 -4.88 15.31 14.64
C SER A 444 -4.79 15.85 13.22
N VAL A 445 -4.45 17.12 13.07
CA VAL A 445 -4.05 17.70 11.80
C VAL A 445 -2.56 17.45 11.67
N ASP A 446 -2.22 16.36 11.00
CA ASP A 446 -0.95 16.19 10.31
C ASP A 446 -1.20 15.31 9.09
N GLY A 447 -1.13 15.92 7.90
CA GLY A 447 -1.32 15.25 6.62
C GLY A 447 -2.00 16.13 5.57
N ASP A 448 -1.18 16.91 4.86
CA ASP A 448 -1.34 17.28 3.44
C ASP A 448 -2.75 17.65 2.95
N VAL A 449 -3.04 18.95 2.93
CA VAL A 449 -4.28 19.50 2.36
C VAL A 449 -4.22 19.68 0.83
N ASP A 450 -3.09 19.40 0.18
CA ASP A 450 -2.91 19.55 -1.28
C ASP A 450 -2.83 18.22 -2.06
N SER A 451 -2.80 17.06 -1.41
CA SER A 451 -2.56 15.77 -2.09
C SER A 451 -3.82 15.00 -2.51
N LEU A 452 -5.00 15.62 -2.53
CA LEU A 452 -6.26 14.99 -3.00
C LEU A 452 -6.87 15.66 -4.25
N SER A 453 -6.14 16.55 -4.93
CA SER A 453 -6.63 17.25 -6.13
C SER A 453 -6.20 16.65 -7.46
N ALA A 454 -5.61 15.45 -7.48
CA ALA A 454 -5.20 14.79 -8.72
C ALA A 454 -5.98 13.50 -8.94
N ASP A 455 -7.20 13.63 -9.45
CA ASP A 455 -7.84 12.59 -10.27
C ASP A 455 -8.86 13.27 -11.20
N GLU A 456 -8.33 13.99 -12.19
CA GLU A 456 -9.05 14.23 -13.44
C GLU A 456 -8.95 12.95 -14.29
N LYS A 457 -9.94 12.06 -14.12
CA LYS A 457 -10.52 11.37 -15.26
C LYS A 457 -12.03 11.60 -15.23
N SER A 458 -12.42 12.53 -16.08
CA SER A 458 -13.71 12.63 -16.74
C SER A 458 -14.43 11.28 -16.83
N ASP A 459 -15.61 11.21 -16.22
CA ASP A 459 -16.81 10.67 -16.86
C ASP A 459 -18.02 11.24 -16.11
N GLY A 460 -18.70 12.18 -16.76
CA GLY A 460 -19.86 12.85 -16.23
C GLY A 460 -21.09 11.95 -16.25
N GLU A 461 -21.68 11.71 -15.07
CA GLU A 461 -23.10 11.40 -14.96
C GLU A 461 -23.71 12.16 -13.77
N GLY A 462 -24.55 13.13 -14.13
CA GLY A 462 -25.29 13.97 -13.19
C GLY A 462 -26.30 13.15 -12.41
N LYS A 463 -26.23 13.22 -11.08
CA LYS A 463 -27.26 12.70 -10.19
C LYS A 463 -28.06 13.87 -9.60
N ASN A 464 -29.24 14.09 -10.17
CA ASN A 464 -30.25 15.00 -9.64
C ASN A 464 -30.81 14.46 -8.32
N ASP A 465 -30.57 15.16 -7.21
CA ASP A 465 -31.33 15.04 -5.98
C ASP A 465 -32.64 15.83 -6.14
N ARG A 466 -33.79 15.14 -6.25
CA ARG A 466 -35.11 15.77 -6.10
C ARG A 466 -35.65 15.53 -4.69
N MET A 467 -35.77 16.64 -3.99
CA MET A 467 -36.36 16.86 -2.68
C MET A 467 -37.88 16.61 -2.73
N SER A 468 -38.45 15.94 -1.71
CA SER A 468 -39.90 15.73 -1.58
C SER A 468 -40.53 16.84 -0.74
N THR A 469 -41.62 17.42 -1.24
CA THR A 469 -42.58 18.21 -0.45
C THR A 469 -44.01 17.69 -0.67
N SER A 470 -44.58 17.21 0.43
CA SER A 470 -45.98 17.17 0.87
C SER A 470 -47.17 17.22 -0.12
N SER A 471 -48.03 16.20 0.07
CA SER A 471 -49.48 16.24 0.40
C SER A 471 -50.59 16.21 -0.69
N SER A 472 -51.45 15.19 -0.50
CA SER A 472 -52.93 15.09 -0.65
C SER A 472 -53.63 14.95 -2.02
N SER A 473 -54.17 13.73 -2.23
CA SER A 473 -55.51 13.33 -2.72
C SER A 473 -56.21 14.10 -3.87
N THR A 474 -56.46 13.45 -5.01
CA THR A 474 -57.78 12.92 -5.47
C THR A 474 -57.75 12.47 -6.95
N SER A 475 -58.08 11.19 -7.17
CA SER A 475 -58.98 10.61 -8.19
C SER A 475 -59.05 11.09 -9.68
N ILE A 476 -58.92 10.09 -10.57
CA ILE A 476 -59.65 9.81 -11.85
C ILE A 476 -59.03 10.17 -13.24
N THR A 477 -58.86 9.07 -14.02
CA THR A 477 -58.91 8.83 -15.49
C THR A 477 -57.82 9.23 -16.51
N SER A 478 -57.61 8.21 -17.38
CA SER A 478 -57.37 8.20 -18.84
C SER A 478 -55.94 8.39 -19.40
N SER A 479 -55.36 7.25 -19.79
CA SER A 479 -54.75 6.91 -21.10
C SER A 479 -54.15 8.03 -21.95
N THR A 480 -52.86 7.93 -22.32
CA THR A 480 -52.33 7.29 -23.55
C THR A 480 -50.79 7.44 -23.61
N ASP A 481 -50.13 6.55 -24.33
CA ASP A 481 -48.68 6.30 -24.48
C ASP A 481 -47.72 7.49 -24.60
N ALA A 482 -46.62 7.40 -23.83
CA ALA A 482 -45.27 7.78 -24.24
C ALA A 482 -44.24 7.00 -23.38
N GLN A 483 -43.43 6.15 -24.03
CA GLN A 483 -42.39 5.33 -23.42
C GLN A 483 -41.23 6.20 -22.90
N GLU A 484 -41.16 6.42 -21.58
CA GLU A 484 -39.99 6.93 -20.89
C GLU A 484 -39.14 5.78 -20.31
N SER A 485 -37.83 5.84 -20.54
CA SER A 485 -36.80 4.96 -19.96
C SER A 485 -36.62 5.22 -18.46
N ARG A 486 -37.57 4.72 -17.67
CA ARG A 486 -37.53 4.74 -16.21
C ARG A 486 -36.59 3.65 -15.70
N ALA A 487 -35.56 4.02 -14.94
CA ALA A 487 -34.72 3.06 -14.24
C ALA A 487 -35.59 2.10 -13.38
N PRO A 488 -35.42 0.78 -13.48
CA PRO A 488 -36.28 -0.16 -12.77
C PRO A 488 -35.99 -0.09 -11.27
N GLY A 489 -37.04 0.08 -10.47
CA GLY A 489 -36.98 -0.05 -9.01
C GLY A 489 -36.52 -1.46 -8.58
N PRO A 490 -36.20 -1.65 -7.29
CA PRO A 490 -35.76 -2.95 -6.79
C PRO A 490 -36.82 -4.03 -7.05
N ILE A 491 -36.40 -5.14 -7.68
CA ILE A 491 -37.27 -6.30 -7.91
C ILE A 491 -37.54 -6.96 -6.55
N LEU A 492 -38.81 -7.04 -6.16
CA LEU A 492 -39.27 -7.67 -4.92
C LEU A 492 -40.20 -8.84 -5.23
N THR A 493 -40.22 -9.85 -4.37
CA THR A 493 -41.19 -10.95 -4.42
C THR A 493 -42.56 -10.51 -3.89
N ALA A 494 -43.58 -11.36 -4.04
CA ALA A 494 -44.92 -11.12 -3.47
C ALA A 494 -44.91 -10.90 -1.94
N GLY A 495 -43.85 -11.33 -1.24
CA GLY A 495 -43.63 -11.08 0.18
C GLY A 495 -42.88 -9.80 0.51
N GLY A 496 -42.62 -8.92 -0.47
CA GLY A 496 -41.88 -7.67 -0.28
C GLY A 496 -40.38 -7.86 0.00
N LYS A 497 -39.86 -9.09 -0.11
CA LYS A 497 -38.45 -9.43 0.11
C LYS A 497 -37.68 -9.45 -1.21
N ASN A 498 -36.36 -9.37 -1.13
CA ASN A 498 -35.50 -9.56 -2.30
C ASN A 498 -35.53 -11.04 -2.74
N PRO A 499 -35.79 -11.35 -4.02
CA PRO A 499 -35.85 -12.72 -4.54
C PRO A 499 -34.62 -13.58 -4.23
N VAL A 500 -33.42 -12.98 -4.22
CA VAL A 500 -32.19 -13.71 -3.91
C VAL A 500 -32.16 -14.15 -2.44
N MET A 501 -32.67 -13.31 -1.54
CA MET A 501 -32.74 -13.64 -0.11
C MET A 501 -33.77 -14.74 0.14
N GLU A 502 -34.97 -14.63 -0.46
CA GLU A 502 -36.03 -15.62 -0.25
C GLU A 502 -35.66 -16.98 -0.85
N LEU A 503 -34.98 -17.03 -1.99
CA LEU A 503 -34.49 -18.28 -2.55
C LEU A 503 -33.40 -18.92 -1.67
N ASN A 504 -32.51 -18.10 -1.09
CA ASN A 504 -31.48 -18.60 -0.17
C ASN A 504 -32.06 -19.05 1.20
N GLU A 505 -33.19 -18.47 1.63
CA GLU A 505 -33.95 -18.96 2.79
C GLU A 505 -34.55 -20.36 2.52
N LYS A 506 -34.99 -20.64 1.28
CA LYS A 506 -35.53 -21.95 0.87
C LYS A 506 -34.44 -22.99 0.64
N ARG A 507 -33.33 -22.60 0.02
CA ARG A 507 -32.19 -23.47 -0.30
C ARG A 507 -30.88 -22.70 -0.04
N ARG A 508 -30.12 -23.12 0.98
CA ARG A 508 -28.84 -22.47 1.31
C ARG A 508 -27.73 -22.97 0.38
N GLY A 509 -26.85 -22.04 -0.04
CA GLY A 509 -25.62 -22.39 -0.75
C GLY A 509 -25.74 -22.48 -2.28
N LEU A 510 -26.74 -21.83 -2.88
CA LEU A 510 -26.93 -21.79 -4.33
C LEU A 510 -25.83 -20.99 -5.04
N LYS A 511 -25.35 -21.50 -6.18
CA LYS A 511 -24.34 -20.84 -7.03
C LYS A 511 -25.02 -20.11 -8.18
N TYR A 512 -24.57 -18.87 -8.42
CA TYR A 512 -25.02 -18.05 -9.54
C TYR A 512 -23.87 -17.85 -10.51
N GLU A 513 -24.06 -18.23 -11.76
CA GLU A 513 -23.05 -18.15 -12.81
C GLU A 513 -23.43 -17.12 -13.87
N LEU A 514 -22.47 -16.34 -14.34
CA LEU A 514 -22.68 -15.35 -15.40
C LEU A 514 -22.42 -16.03 -16.74
N ILE A 515 -23.45 -16.11 -17.59
CA ILE A 515 -23.37 -16.78 -18.90
C ILE A 515 -22.93 -15.80 -19.97
N SER A 516 -23.52 -14.61 -20.00
CA SER A 516 -23.18 -13.62 -21.01
C SER A 516 -23.29 -12.19 -20.49
N GLU A 517 -22.37 -11.37 -20.97
CA GLU A 517 -22.36 -9.93 -20.80
C GLU A 517 -22.32 -9.33 -22.22
N SER A 518 -23.42 -8.71 -22.62
CA SER A 518 -23.62 -8.21 -23.98
C SER A 518 -24.17 -6.79 -23.94
N GLY A 519 -23.64 -5.87 -24.74
CA GLY A 519 -24.14 -4.50 -24.84
C GLY A 519 -23.04 -3.43 -24.81
N SER A 520 -23.37 -2.22 -25.26
CA SER A 520 -22.48 -1.05 -25.19
C SER A 520 -22.43 -0.48 -23.77
N SER A 521 -21.52 0.46 -23.49
CA SER A 521 -21.35 1.05 -22.16
C SER A 521 -22.63 1.63 -21.54
N TYR A 522 -23.60 2.04 -22.34
CA TYR A 522 -24.87 2.64 -21.92
C TYR A 522 -26.08 1.68 -21.94
N ASP A 523 -25.95 0.46 -22.45
CA ASP A 523 -27.01 -0.57 -22.43
C ASP A 523 -26.43 -1.98 -22.26
N LYS A 524 -25.71 -2.19 -21.15
CA LYS A 524 -25.14 -3.49 -20.81
C LYS A 524 -26.23 -4.44 -20.33
N ARG A 525 -26.31 -5.63 -20.91
CA ARG A 525 -27.24 -6.69 -20.54
C ARG A 525 -26.48 -7.92 -20.04
N PHE A 526 -26.88 -8.40 -18.87
CA PHE A 526 -26.26 -9.53 -18.19
C PHE A 526 -27.24 -10.68 -18.13
N ILE A 527 -26.79 -11.88 -18.46
CA ILE A 527 -27.56 -13.12 -18.31
C ILE A 527 -26.90 -13.96 -17.23
N ILE A 528 -27.65 -14.22 -16.16
CA ILE A 528 -27.18 -14.98 -15.00
C ILE A 528 -28.05 -16.21 -14.81
N GLU A 529 -27.40 -17.32 -14.50
CA GLU A 529 -28.01 -18.62 -14.30
C GLU A 529 -27.83 -19.10 -12.86
N VAL A 530 -28.85 -19.78 -12.35
CA VAL A 530 -28.83 -20.44 -11.04
C VAL A 530 -29.39 -21.84 -11.18
N GLU A 531 -28.66 -22.83 -10.66
CA GLU A 531 -29.14 -24.21 -10.58
C GLU A 531 -29.78 -24.46 -9.21
N VAL A 532 -31.05 -24.85 -9.20
CA VAL A 532 -31.83 -25.19 -8.01
C VAL A 532 -32.51 -26.53 -8.24
N ASP A 533 -32.26 -27.52 -7.38
CA ASP A 533 -32.88 -28.85 -7.45
C ASP A 533 -32.74 -29.55 -8.82
N LYS A 534 -31.56 -29.42 -9.45
CA LYS A 534 -31.22 -29.92 -10.81
C LYS A 534 -32.02 -29.27 -11.95
N GLN A 535 -32.67 -28.14 -11.68
CA GLN A 535 -33.29 -27.28 -12.68
C GLN A 535 -32.52 -25.97 -12.78
N VAL A 536 -32.40 -25.47 -14.00
CA VAL A 536 -31.55 -24.35 -14.32
C VAL A 536 -32.41 -23.15 -14.71
N PHE A 537 -32.26 -22.03 -14.00
CA PHE A 537 -33.06 -20.83 -14.19
C PHE A 537 -32.19 -19.66 -14.61
N ARG A 538 -32.62 -18.94 -15.65
CA ARG A 538 -31.89 -17.79 -16.21
C ARG A 538 -32.64 -16.49 -15.95
N GLY A 539 -31.89 -15.45 -15.60
CA GLY A 539 -32.38 -14.10 -15.41
C GLY A 539 -31.56 -13.10 -16.19
N THR A 540 -32.23 -12.15 -16.83
CA THR A 540 -31.60 -11.08 -17.59
C THR A 540 -31.79 -9.73 -16.88
N GLY A 541 -30.82 -8.83 -17.02
CA GLY A 541 -30.95 -7.49 -16.45
C GLY A 541 -29.85 -6.52 -16.87
N PRO A 542 -30.05 -5.20 -16.65
CA PRO A 542 -29.09 -4.15 -17.02
C PRO A 542 -27.84 -4.10 -16.13
N ASN A 543 -27.83 -4.87 -15.05
CA ASN A 543 -26.67 -5.04 -14.18
C ASN A 543 -26.68 -6.45 -13.56
N LYS A 544 -25.52 -6.93 -13.10
CA LYS A 544 -25.36 -8.27 -12.50
C LYS A 544 -26.27 -8.49 -11.29
N LYS A 545 -26.68 -7.44 -10.57
CA LYS A 545 -27.58 -7.54 -9.40
C LYS A 545 -29.03 -7.80 -9.81
N VAL A 546 -29.53 -7.08 -10.82
CA VAL A 546 -30.89 -7.25 -11.35
C VAL A 546 -31.02 -8.57 -12.09
N ALA A 547 -30.00 -8.97 -12.86
CA ALA A 547 -29.98 -10.29 -13.51
C ALA A 547 -30.02 -11.45 -12.49
N LYS A 548 -29.28 -11.33 -11.36
CA LYS A 548 -29.36 -12.29 -10.23
C LYS A 548 -30.74 -12.35 -9.60
N ALA A 549 -31.34 -11.19 -9.32
CA ALA A 549 -32.68 -11.12 -8.73
C ALA A 549 -33.75 -11.69 -9.66
N SER A 550 -33.64 -11.43 -10.97
CA SER A 550 -34.52 -11.98 -12.00
C SER A 550 -34.39 -13.52 -12.09
N ALA A 551 -33.17 -14.05 -12.06
CA ALA A 551 -32.92 -15.50 -12.08
C ALA A 551 -33.49 -16.18 -10.82
N ALA A 552 -33.29 -15.55 -9.66
CA ALA A 552 -33.80 -16.05 -8.39
C ALA A 552 -35.34 -16.02 -8.32
N LEU A 553 -35.96 -14.98 -8.89
CA LEU A 553 -37.41 -14.85 -8.96
C LEU A 553 -38.02 -15.92 -9.88
N ALA A 554 -37.39 -16.20 -11.03
CA ALA A 554 -37.81 -17.28 -11.93
C ALA A 554 -37.75 -18.65 -11.23
N ALA A 555 -36.68 -18.93 -10.48
CA ALA A 555 -36.55 -20.14 -9.69
C ALA A 555 -37.60 -20.23 -8.58
N LEU A 556 -37.86 -19.13 -7.85
CA LEU A 556 -38.88 -19.07 -6.81
C LEU A 556 -40.29 -19.33 -7.35
N ASN A 557 -40.63 -18.70 -8.47
CA ASN A 557 -41.93 -18.88 -9.10
C ASN A 557 -42.11 -20.27 -9.69
N SER A 558 -41.07 -20.92 -10.19
CA SER A 558 -41.19 -22.26 -10.77
C SER A 558 -41.22 -23.37 -9.71
N LEU A 559 -40.47 -23.22 -8.62
CA LEU A 559 -40.28 -24.29 -7.63
C LEU A 559 -41.15 -24.14 -6.37
N PHE A 560 -41.60 -22.91 -6.03
CA PHE A 560 -42.21 -22.63 -4.72
C PHE A 560 -43.56 -21.90 -4.77
N SER A 561 -44.12 -21.62 -5.95
CA SER A 561 -45.44 -20.95 -6.09
C SER A 561 -46.67 -21.84 -5.79
N GLY A 562 -46.46 -23.09 -5.37
CA GLY A 562 -47.51 -24.11 -5.21
C GLY A 562 -47.99 -24.40 -3.78
N SER A 563 -48.09 -23.42 -2.87
CA SER A 563 -48.64 -23.69 -1.52
C SER A 563 -49.54 -22.59 -0.95
N LYS A 564 -50.67 -22.27 -1.61
CA LYS A 564 -51.89 -21.79 -0.92
C LYS A 564 -53.16 -22.32 -1.61
N SER A 565 -53.96 -23.03 -0.81
CA SER A 565 -55.36 -23.50 -0.94
C SER A 565 -55.72 -24.55 -2.00
N THR A 566 -55.89 -25.79 -1.55
CA THR A 566 -56.90 -26.74 -2.04
C THR A 566 -58.29 -26.35 -1.52
N THR A 567 -59.27 -26.13 -2.39
CA THR A 567 -60.67 -26.48 -2.12
C THR A 567 -61.36 -26.92 -3.40
N ASN A 568 -61.87 -28.14 -3.36
CA ASN A 568 -62.73 -28.84 -4.32
C ASN A 568 -63.73 -27.94 -5.06
N LYS A 569 -63.87 -28.16 -6.37
CA LYS A 569 -65.15 -28.59 -6.98
C LYS A 569 -64.88 -29.38 -8.26
N LYS A 570 -65.18 -30.67 -8.19
CA LYS A 570 -65.34 -31.57 -9.34
C LYS A 570 -66.36 -30.97 -10.31
N LYS A 571 -66.00 -30.84 -11.59
CA LYS A 571 -66.95 -30.97 -12.71
C LYS A 571 -66.37 -32.01 -13.68
N ARG A 572 -66.95 -33.21 -13.65
CA ARG A 572 -66.80 -34.19 -14.73
C ARG A 572 -67.52 -33.65 -15.98
N PRO A 573 -67.00 -33.91 -17.19
CA PRO A 573 -67.67 -33.60 -18.45
C PRO A 573 -68.70 -34.71 -18.76
N ASN A 574 -69.77 -34.36 -19.48
CA ASN A 574 -70.65 -35.33 -20.15
C ASN A 574 -71.21 -34.69 -21.45
N PRO A 575 -71.67 -35.51 -22.43
CA PRO A 575 -71.09 -35.59 -23.78
C PRO A 575 -72.03 -34.98 -24.87
N PRO A 576 -71.73 -35.06 -26.18
CA PRO A 576 -72.50 -34.35 -27.20
C PRO A 576 -73.78 -35.12 -27.56
N VAL A 577 -74.85 -34.38 -27.90
CA VAL A 577 -76.08 -34.92 -28.47
C VAL A 577 -76.29 -34.27 -29.84
N SER A 578 -76.38 -35.09 -30.88
CA SER A 578 -76.90 -34.72 -32.20
C SER A 578 -78.06 -35.65 -32.57
N LYS A 579 -79.19 -35.04 -32.96
CA LYS A 579 -80.31 -35.56 -33.80
C LYS A 579 -81.10 -36.76 -33.26
N ASP A 580 -82.37 -36.60 -32.88
CA ASP A 580 -83.63 -36.52 -33.67
C ASP A 580 -84.34 -37.91 -33.65
N PRO A 581 -85.66 -38.07 -33.94
CA PRO A 581 -86.72 -37.09 -34.27
C PRO A 581 -87.99 -37.23 -33.39
N GLY A 582 -88.91 -36.27 -33.53
CA GLY A 582 -90.26 -36.31 -32.96
C GLY A 582 -90.99 -34.99 -33.16
#